data_AF-A0A969HX56-F1
#
_entry.id   AF-A0A969HX56-F1
#
_cell.length_a   1.000
_cell.length_b   1.000
_cell.length_c   1.000
_cell.angle_alpha   90.00
_cell.angle_beta   90.00
_cell.angle_gamma   90.00
#
_symmetry.space_group_name_H-M   'P 1'
#
loop_
_entity.id
_entity.type
_entity.pdbx_description
1 polymer ?
#
loop_
_entity_poly.entity_id
_entity_poly.type
_entity_poly.pdbx_seq_one_letter_code
_entity_poly.pdbx_strand_id
1 'polypeptide(L)'
;TSKVPYPLLQLALERLWYANQHRNLTESLYDQRIGGLARVVQTYADGVISELEAHQGDITIARRIFLRLINFGEGHDDTRRQLPIARLQAPDDDEHFDHTLNHLINGRLLTTSDTSASARIDIVHEALIRHWQTLRTWLAAEPYQGGEQSLREAEQTRRTLEQRVMSWRTAGETLSRHSQIEAAQQWRERYSSALGSVEGLDLLIAESRNKLKMLIVATVIAVCLGLTIFCGGLYIFWLRTSALL
;
A
#
# COMPACT_ATOMS: atom_id res chain seq x y z
N THR A 1 -17.74 -23.84 -16.06
CA THR A 1 -18.19 -23.09 -17.25
C THR A 1 -17.49 -21.75 -17.27
N SER A 2 -16.45 -21.65 -18.09
CA SER A 2 -15.59 -20.47 -18.25
C SER A 2 -16.38 -19.30 -18.84
N LYS A 3 -16.60 -18.24 -18.06
CA LYS A 3 -17.22 -17.00 -18.55
C LYS A 3 -16.20 -16.24 -19.43
N VAL A 4 -16.41 -16.40 -20.73
CA VAL A 4 -15.96 -15.60 -21.90
C VAL A 4 -15.21 -14.29 -21.56
N PRO A 5 -13.90 -14.19 -21.87
CA PRO A 5 -13.12 -12.97 -21.69
C PRO A 5 -12.98 -12.20 -23.01
N TYR A 6 -14.01 -11.51 -23.50
CA TYR A 6 -13.89 -10.66 -24.69
C TYR A 6 -14.48 -9.22 -24.65
N PRO A 7 -14.42 -8.44 -23.54
CA PRO A 7 -14.77 -7.02 -23.61
C PRO A 7 -13.69 -6.17 -24.29
N LEU A 8 -12.40 -6.44 -24.05
CA LEU A 8 -11.31 -5.64 -24.61
C LEU A 8 -11.04 -5.92 -26.08
N LEU A 9 -11.21 -7.17 -26.54
CA LEU A 9 -11.14 -7.47 -27.97
C LEU A 9 -12.28 -6.75 -28.69
N GLN A 10 -13.48 -6.74 -28.12
CA GLN A 10 -14.62 -6.05 -28.68
C GLN A 10 -14.42 -4.53 -28.68
N LEU A 11 -13.93 -3.94 -27.58
CA LEU A 11 -13.60 -2.51 -27.52
C LEU A 11 -12.44 -2.13 -28.45
N ALA A 12 -11.40 -2.96 -28.52
CA ALA A 12 -10.26 -2.77 -29.41
C ALA A 12 -10.67 -2.92 -30.87
N LEU A 13 -11.49 -3.91 -31.21
CA LEU A 13 -12.05 -4.10 -32.55
C LEU A 13 -13.00 -2.98 -32.93
N GLU A 14 -13.88 -2.54 -32.03
CA GLU A 14 -14.82 -1.46 -32.26
C GLU A 14 -14.06 -0.14 -32.51
N ARG A 15 -13.05 0.17 -31.69
CA ARG A 15 -12.21 1.36 -31.87
C ARG A 15 -11.30 1.26 -33.09
N LEU A 16 -10.74 0.07 -33.38
CA LEU A 16 -9.97 -0.16 -34.61
C LEU A 16 -10.86 -0.08 -35.85
N TRP A 17 -12.11 -0.53 -35.78
CA TRP A 17 -13.07 -0.46 -36.88
C TRP A 17 -13.43 0.99 -37.21
N TYR A 18 -13.75 1.79 -36.19
CA TYR A 18 -13.99 3.24 -36.38
C TYR A 18 -12.74 3.99 -36.85
N ALA A 19 -11.55 3.61 -36.40
CA ALA A 19 -10.31 4.26 -36.80
C ALA A 19 -9.83 3.86 -38.22
N ASN A 20 -10.39 2.79 -38.83
CA ASN A 20 -9.73 2.11 -39.94
C ASN A 20 -10.66 1.72 -41.08
N GLN A 21 -11.70 2.54 -41.34
CA GLN A 21 -12.72 2.34 -42.37
C GLN A 21 -12.18 2.15 -43.82
N HIS A 22 -10.86 2.23 -44.08
CA HIS A 22 -10.29 2.31 -45.42
C HIS A 22 -8.98 1.53 -45.72
N ARG A 23 -8.39 0.68 -44.85
CA ARG A 23 -7.10 0.02 -45.19
C ARG A 23 -6.92 -1.44 -44.73
N ASN A 24 -6.41 -2.27 -45.65
CA ASN A 24 -6.16 -3.71 -45.50
C ASN A 24 -5.03 -4.04 -44.50
N LEU A 25 -5.13 -5.22 -43.88
CA LEU A 25 -4.31 -5.73 -42.79
C LEU A 25 -3.06 -6.49 -43.29
N THR A 26 -1.85 -6.01 -42.96
CA THR A 26 -0.57 -6.71 -43.22
C THR A 26 0.14 -7.04 -41.89
N GLU A 27 1.08 -7.99 -41.90
CA GLU A 27 1.83 -8.46 -40.71
C GLU A 27 2.62 -7.34 -40.00
N SER A 28 3.21 -6.38 -40.72
CA SER A 28 3.86 -5.19 -40.12
C SER A 28 2.89 -4.23 -39.43
N LEU A 29 1.61 -4.29 -39.80
CA LEU A 29 0.52 -3.58 -39.16
C LEU A 29 0.15 -4.22 -37.82
N TYR A 30 0.54 -5.48 -37.55
CA TYR A 30 0.28 -6.17 -36.28
C TYR A 30 1.18 -5.64 -35.15
N ASP A 31 2.49 -5.47 -35.38
CA ASP A 31 3.40 -4.85 -34.40
C ASP A 31 3.09 -3.37 -34.17
N GLN A 32 2.73 -2.63 -35.24
CA GLN A 32 2.18 -1.27 -35.10
C GLN A 32 0.84 -1.24 -34.37
N ARG A 33 0.02 -2.31 -34.45
CA ARG A 33 -1.27 -2.42 -33.74
C ARG A 33 -1.12 -2.81 -32.28
N ILE A 34 -0.09 -3.55 -31.88
CA ILE A 34 0.21 -3.79 -30.45
C ILE A 34 0.62 -2.46 -29.79
N GLY A 35 1.50 -1.69 -30.43
CA GLY A 35 1.78 -0.31 -30.02
C GLY A 35 0.55 0.60 -30.10
N GLY A 36 -0.33 0.37 -31.08
CA GLY A 36 -1.61 1.06 -31.24
C GLY A 36 -2.60 0.75 -30.11
N LEU A 37 -2.72 -0.51 -29.69
CA LEU A 37 -3.58 -0.95 -28.59
C LEU A 37 -3.08 -0.39 -27.26
N ALA A 38 -1.78 -0.47 -27.00
CA ALA A 38 -1.17 0.14 -25.82
C ALA A 38 -1.48 1.65 -25.75
N ARG A 39 -1.32 2.37 -26.88
CA ARG A 39 -1.65 3.79 -26.97
C ARG A 39 -3.15 4.06 -26.76
N VAL A 40 -4.05 3.25 -27.33
CA VAL A 40 -5.50 3.40 -27.12
C VAL A 40 -5.88 3.19 -25.66
N VAL A 41 -5.33 2.16 -25.01
CA VAL A 41 -5.55 1.89 -23.58
C VAL A 41 -5.03 3.06 -22.74
N GLN A 42 -3.82 3.54 -23.04
CA GLN A 42 -3.23 4.68 -22.34
C GLN A 42 -4.08 5.95 -22.52
N THR A 43 -4.39 6.37 -23.74
CA THR A 43 -5.17 7.59 -24.01
C THR A 43 -6.55 7.53 -23.36
N TYR A 44 -7.19 6.36 -23.34
CA TYR A 44 -8.48 6.19 -22.69
C TYR A 44 -8.38 6.31 -21.16
N ALA A 45 -7.44 5.59 -20.55
CA ALA A 45 -7.24 5.62 -19.10
C ALA A 45 -6.80 7.00 -18.61
N ASP A 46 -5.92 7.68 -19.36
CA ASP A 46 -5.52 9.05 -19.07
C ASP A 46 -6.72 10.01 -19.18
N GLY A 47 -7.60 9.83 -20.16
CA GLY A 47 -8.83 10.62 -20.29
C GLY A 47 -9.74 10.49 -19.06
N VAL A 48 -10.02 9.27 -18.62
CA VAL A 48 -10.85 9.00 -17.42
C VAL A 48 -10.21 9.62 -16.17
N ILE A 49 -8.88 9.52 -16.02
CA ILE A 49 -8.17 10.07 -14.87
C ILE A 49 -8.09 11.59 -14.90
N SER A 50 -7.95 12.21 -16.08
CA SER A 50 -7.88 13.67 -16.21
C SER A 50 -9.13 14.38 -15.70
N GLU A 51 -10.30 13.73 -15.76
CA GLU A 51 -11.55 14.25 -15.22
C GLU A 51 -11.53 14.32 -13.68
N LEU A 52 -10.68 13.53 -13.00
CA LEU A 52 -10.48 13.58 -11.55
C LEU A 52 -9.43 14.62 -11.13
N GLU A 53 -8.62 15.16 -12.05
CA GLU A 53 -7.56 16.12 -11.73
C GLU A 53 -8.10 17.47 -11.23
N ALA A 54 -9.41 17.73 -11.41
CA ALA A 54 -10.08 18.91 -10.86
C ALA A 54 -9.96 18.99 -9.33
N HIS A 55 -9.83 17.84 -8.64
CA HIS A 55 -9.60 17.78 -7.20
C HIS A 55 -8.40 16.86 -6.89
N GLN A 56 -7.36 17.42 -6.27
CA GLN A 56 -6.15 16.68 -5.90
C GLN A 56 -6.42 15.48 -4.94
N GLY A 57 -7.54 15.52 -4.21
CA GLY A 57 -8.02 14.40 -3.39
C GLY A 57 -8.41 13.19 -4.23
N ASP A 58 -9.20 13.39 -5.28
CA ASP A 58 -9.74 12.31 -6.12
C ASP A 58 -8.64 11.53 -6.84
N ILE A 59 -7.62 12.23 -7.37
CA ILE A 59 -6.47 11.56 -7.98
C ILE A 59 -5.66 10.74 -6.96
N THR A 60 -5.58 11.20 -5.71
CA THR A 60 -4.89 10.49 -4.63
C THR A 60 -5.66 9.22 -4.27
N ILE A 61 -6.98 9.32 -4.16
CA ILE A 61 -7.89 8.19 -3.94
C ILE A 61 -7.77 7.18 -5.09
N ALA A 62 -7.82 7.63 -6.35
CA ALA A 62 -7.70 6.76 -7.52
C ALA A 62 -6.37 6.00 -7.52
N ARG A 63 -5.25 6.72 -7.32
CA ARG A 63 -3.91 6.11 -7.21
C ARG A 63 -3.86 5.03 -6.13
N ARG A 64 -4.39 5.33 -4.95
CA ARG A 64 -4.45 4.38 -3.83
C ARG A 64 -5.28 3.15 -4.18
N ILE A 65 -6.44 3.32 -4.82
CA ILE A 65 -7.29 2.19 -5.27
C ILE A 65 -6.51 1.27 -6.21
N PHE A 66 -5.83 1.82 -7.23
CA PHE A 66 -5.01 1.01 -8.15
C PHE A 66 -3.87 0.27 -7.42
N LEU A 67 -3.13 0.95 -6.54
CA LEU A 67 -2.05 0.32 -5.76
C LEU A 67 -2.55 -0.82 -4.87
N ARG A 68 -3.75 -0.70 -4.30
CA ARG A 68 -4.37 -1.77 -3.49
C ARG A 68 -4.83 -2.96 -4.35
N LEU A 69 -5.30 -2.70 -5.57
CA LEU A 69 -5.77 -3.72 -6.51
C LEU A 69 -4.65 -4.40 -7.31
N ILE A 70 -3.38 -4.06 -7.04
CA ILE A 70 -2.23 -4.70 -7.66
C ILE A 70 -1.56 -5.65 -6.66
N ASN A 71 -1.26 -6.84 -7.16
CA ASN A 71 -0.34 -7.76 -6.53
C ASN A 71 1.05 -7.55 -7.12
N PHE A 72 1.95 -7.05 -6.29
CA PHE A 72 3.32 -6.74 -6.67
C PHE A 72 4.11 -8.02 -6.85
N GLY A 73 4.61 -8.26 -8.06
CA GLY A 73 5.39 -9.46 -8.35
C GLY A 73 6.83 -9.32 -7.89
N GLU A 74 7.32 -10.25 -7.07
CA GLU A 74 8.74 -10.32 -6.70
C GLU A 74 9.50 -11.03 -7.82
N GLY A 75 9.98 -10.26 -8.80
CA GLY A 75 10.74 -10.78 -9.95
C GLY A 75 9.87 -11.33 -11.10
N HIS A 76 8.56 -11.10 -11.06
CA HIS A 76 7.64 -11.37 -12.15
C HIS A 76 6.71 -10.17 -12.38
N ASP A 77 5.94 -10.21 -13.49
CA ASP A 77 5.01 -9.13 -13.83
C ASP A 77 3.98 -8.88 -12.71
N ASP A 78 3.66 -7.61 -12.51
CA ASP A 78 2.60 -7.20 -11.60
C ASP A 78 1.23 -7.71 -12.10
N THR A 79 0.43 -8.24 -11.19
CA THR A 79 -0.86 -8.87 -11.52
C THR A 79 -2.00 -8.16 -10.80
N ARG A 80 -3.23 -8.29 -11.31
CA ARG A 80 -4.41 -7.73 -10.65
C ARG A 80 -4.84 -8.60 -9.47
N ARG A 81 -5.42 -7.97 -8.45
CA ARG A 81 -6.01 -8.61 -7.27
C ARG A 81 -7.39 -8.02 -7.01
N GLN A 82 -8.33 -8.89 -6.64
CA GLN A 82 -9.66 -8.49 -6.23
C GLN A 82 -9.76 -8.18 -4.74
N LEU A 83 -10.39 -7.06 -4.37
CA LEU A 83 -10.62 -6.65 -2.99
C LEU A 83 -12.06 -6.17 -2.78
N PRO A 84 -12.66 -6.40 -1.60
CA PRO A 84 -13.94 -5.78 -1.26
C PRO A 84 -13.77 -4.27 -1.09
N ILE A 85 -14.83 -3.49 -1.33
CA ILE A 85 -14.83 -2.01 -1.24
C ILE A 85 -14.30 -1.53 0.12
N ALA A 86 -14.69 -2.18 1.21
CA ALA A 86 -14.23 -1.86 2.58
C ALA A 86 -12.70 -1.97 2.76
N ARG A 87 -11.98 -2.69 1.89
CA ARG A 87 -10.50 -2.76 1.91
C ARG A 87 -9.83 -1.70 1.03
N LEU A 88 -10.59 -0.98 0.21
CA LEU A 88 -10.11 0.08 -0.67
C LEU A 88 -10.27 1.46 -0.04
N GLN A 89 -11.31 1.61 0.80
CA GLN A 89 -11.52 2.80 1.59
C GLN A 89 -10.46 2.92 2.69
N ALA A 90 -9.98 4.13 2.93
CA ALA A 90 -9.16 4.50 4.07
C ALA A 90 -10.04 5.13 5.17
N PRO A 91 -9.61 5.11 6.44
CA PRO A 91 -10.38 5.72 7.53
C PRO A 91 -10.63 7.23 7.36
N ASP A 92 -9.70 7.92 6.69
CA ASP A 92 -9.74 9.38 6.49
C ASP A 92 -10.40 9.77 5.16
N ASP A 93 -11.05 8.83 4.47
CA ASP A 93 -11.72 9.13 3.20
C ASP A 93 -13.06 9.80 3.42
N ASP A 94 -13.22 10.98 2.82
CA ASP A 94 -14.49 11.71 2.74
C ASP A 94 -15.43 11.10 1.69
N GLU A 95 -16.59 11.72 1.48
CA GLU A 95 -17.59 11.37 0.44
C GLU A 95 -17.00 11.28 -0.99
N HIS A 96 -15.82 11.86 -1.21
CA HIS A 96 -15.05 11.79 -2.45
C HIS A 96 -14.62 10.37 -2.84
N PHE A 97 -14.54 9.43 -1.89
CA PHE A 97 -14.18 8.04 -2.19
C PHE A 97 -15.21 7.37 -3.10
N ASP A 98 -16.50 7.48 -2.77
CA ASP A 98 -17.57 6.86 -3.56
C ASP A 98 -17.70 7.54 -4.93
N HIS A 99 -17.52 8.86 -4.99
CA HIS A 99 -17.45 9.60 -6.25
C HIS A 99 -16.35 9.05 -7.16
N THR A 100 -15.11 8.98 -6.63
CA THR A 100 -13.94 8.49 -7.37
C THR A 100 -14.10 7.03 -7.79
N LEU A 101 -14.57 6.15 -6.90
CA LEU A 101 -14.77 4.74 -7.20
C LEU A 101 -15.80 4.55 -8.32
N ASN A 102 -16.95 5.23 -8.23
CA ASN A 102 -18.00 5.15 -9.25
C ASN A 102 -17.51 5.70 -10.58
N HIS A 103 -16.74 6.79 -10.57
CA HIS A 103 -16.13 7.34 -11.79
C HIS A 103 -15.22 6.32 -12.48
N LEU A 104 -14.34 5.64 -11.74
CA LEU A 104 -13.43 4.64 -12.28
C LEU A 104 -14.18 3.39 -12.81
N ILE A 105 -15.29 3.01 -12.19
CA ILE A 105 -16.16 1.90 -12.65
C ILE A 105 -16.91 2.30 -13.93
N ASN A 106 -17.51 3.49 -13.95
CA ASN A 106 -18.23 4.01 -15.12
C ASN A 106 -17.29 4.22 -16.32
N GLY A 107 -16.07 4.68 -16.05
CA GLY A 107 -14.95 4.77 -16.99
C GLY A 107 -14.31 3.43 -17.34
N ARG A 108 -14.88 2.30 -16.90
CA ARG A 108 -14.42 0.93 -17.23
C ARG A 108 -12.93 0.67 -16.96
N LEU A 109 -12.35 1.37 -15.98
CA LEU A 109 -11.01 1.07 -15.48
C LEU A 109 -11.06 0.04 -14.35
N LEU A 110 -12.16 0.04 -13.61
CA LEU A 110 -12.49 -0.95 -12.58
C LEU A 110 -13.78 -1.71 -12.94
N THR A 111 -13.89 -2.93 -12.44
CA THR A 111 -15.11 -3.75 -12.53
C THR A 111 -15.49 -4.28 -11.16
N THR A 112 -16.77 -4.49 -10.95
CA THR A 112 -17.30 -5.17 -9.76
C THR A 112 -17.74 -6.59 -10.11
N SER A 113 -17.36 -7.56 -9.27
CA SER A 113 -17.71 -8.97 -9.51
C SER A 113 -19.17 -9.30 -9.20
N ASP A 114 -19.84 -8.50 -8.37
CA ASP A 114 -21.21 -8.73 -7.89
C ASP A 114 -21.92 -7.40 -7.53
N THR A 115 -23.24 -7.45 -7.38
CA THR A 115 -24.10 -6.33 -6.93
C THR A 115 -24.42 -6.41 -5.43
N SER A 116 -24.00 -7.49 -4.75
CA SER A 116 -24.24 -7.70 -3.31
C SER A 116 -23.31 -6.86 -2.42
N ALA A 117 -23.60 -6.81 -1.11
CA ALA A 117 -22.77 -6.15 -0.09
C ALA A 117 -21.33 -6.70 0.02
N SER A 118 -21.04 -7.85 -0.59
CA SER A 118 -19.70 -8.45 -0.71
C SER A 118 -19.02 -8.13 -2.06
N ALA A 119 -19.50 -7.12 -2.79
CA ALA A 119 -18.95 -6.68 -4.06
C ALA A 119 -17.43 -6.52 -3.98
N ARG A 120 -16.73 -7.21 -4.88
CA ARG A 120 -15.27 -7.12 -5.02
C ARG A 120 -14.95 -6.30 -6.24
N ILE A 121 -14.06 -5.35 -6.05
CA ILE A 121 -13.53 -4.51 -7.12
C ILE A 121 -12.27 -5.16 -7.66
N ASP A 122 -12.08 -5.02 -8.95
CA ASP A 122 -10.97 -5.51 -9.73
C ASP A 122 -10.58 -4.49 -10.79
N ILE A 123 -9.35 -4.56 -11.27
CA ILE A 123 -8.96 -3.85 -12.50
C ILE A 123 -9.57 -4.63 -13.66
N VAL A 124 -10.25 -3.94 -14.58
CA VAL A 124 -10.98 -4.64 -15.67
C VAL A 124 -10.04 -5.56 -16.45
N HIS A 125 -8.82 -5.10 -16.73
CA HIS A 125 -7.82 -5.88 -17.47
C HIS A 125 -6.37 -5.58 -17.08
N GLU A 126 -5.53 -6.61 -17.08
CA GLU A 126 -4.07 -6.49 -16.88
C GLU A 126 -3.37 -5.66 -17.96
N ALA A 127 -4.01 -5.43 -19.11
CA ALA A 127 -3.49 -4.51 -20.12
C ALA A 127 -3.28 -3.10 -19.56
N LEU A 128 -4.09 -2.67 -18.58
CA LEU A 128 -3.88 -1.40 -17.88
C LEU A 128 -2.57 -1.41 -17.10
N ILE A 129 -2.29 -2.49 -16.35
CA ILE A 129 -1.04 -2.61 -15.58
C ILE A 129 0.19 -2.57 -16.51
N ARG A 130 0.11 -3.25 -17.65
CA ARG A 130 1.24 -3.36 -18.60
C ARG A 130 1.47 -2.13 -19.48
N HIS A 131 0.40 -1.47 -19.91
CA HIS A 131 0.49 -0.47 -20.99
C HIS A 131 0.10 0.93 -20.57
N TRP A 132 -0.50 1.13 -19.39
CA TRP A 132 -0.88 2.46 -18.95
C TRP A 132 0.28 3.15 -18.25
N GLN A 133 0.91 4.10 -18.96
CA GLN A 133 2.13 4.74 -18.49
C GLN A 133 1.96 5.48 -17.15
N THR A 134 0.83 6.14 -16.92
CA THR A 134 0.55 6.86 -15.65
C THR A 134 0.54 5.91 -14.46
N LEU A 135 -0.09 4.73 -14.58
CA LEU A 135 -0.04 3.71 -13.55
C LEU A 135 1.36 3.15 -13.35
N ARG A 136 2.12 2.95 -14.43
CA ARG A 136 3.52 2.52 -14.33
C ARG A 136 4.38 3.56 -13.61
N THR A 137 4.13 4.85 -13.79
CA THR A 137 4.79 5.91 -13.04
C THR A 137 4.46 5.84 -11.55
N TRP A 138 3.21 5.50 -11.17
CA TRP A 138 2.86 5.29 -9.76
C TRP A 138 3.52 4.04 -9.16
N LEU A 139 3.77 3.01 -9.99
CA LEU A 139 4.44 1.76 -9.61
C LEU A 139 5.96 1.82 -9.70
N ALA A 140 6.51 2.93 -10.19
CA ALA A 140 7.94 3.08 -10.39
C ALA A 140 8.69 2.92 -9.06
N ALA A 141 9.91 2.40 -9.13
CA ALA A 141 10.79 2.25 -7.97
C ALA A 141 11.38 3.60 -7.48
N GLU A 142 10.97 4.72 -8.10
CA GLU A 142 11.45 6.04 -7.72
C GLU A 142 10.87 6.45 -6.35
N PRO A 143 11.68 7.07 -5.48
CA PRO A 143 11.20 7.51 -4.19
C PRO A 143 10.11 8.56 -4.31
N TYR A 144 9.01 8.34 -3.61
CA TYR A 144 7.88 9.26 -3.66
C TYR A 144 8.19 10.55 -2.90
N GLN A 145 8.06 11.70 -3.58
CA GLN A 145 8.20 13.05 -2.98
C GLN A 145 9.46 13.20 -2.09
N GLY A 146 10.61 12.71 -2.58
CA GLY A 146 11.89 12.78 -1.87
C GLY A 146 11.96 11.94 -0.60
N GLY A 147 11.09 10.94 -0.46
CA GLY A 147 11.16 9.92 0.59
C GLY A 147 12.26 8.89 0.35
N GLU A 148 12.28 7.86 1.19
CA GLU A 148 13.22 6.72 1.05
C GLU A 148 12.61 5.58 0.24
N GLN A 149 11.28 5.45 0.27
CA GLN A 149 10.54 4.37 -0.37
C GLN A 149 9.73 4.85 -1.57
N SER A 150 9.59 3.97 -2.55
CA SER A 150 8.61 4.11 -3.63
C SER A 150 7.18 3.92 -3.10
N LEU A 151 6.17 4.33 -3.87
CA LEU A 151 4.76 4.08 -3.51
C LEU A 151 4.44 2.58 -3.41
N ARG A 152 5.08 1.76 -4.25
CA ARG A 152 4.96 0.30 -4.23
C ARG A 152 5.42 -0.28 -2.89
N GLU A 153 6.64 0.08 -2.47
CA GLU A 153 7.22 -0.37 -1.19
C GLU A 153 6.43 0.17 0.01
N ALA A 154 5.97 1.42 -0.07
CA ALA A 154 5.16 2.02 0.97
C ALA A 154 3.79 1.32 1.10
N GLU A 155 3.16 0.87 0.01
CA GLU A 155 1.93 0.07 0.05
C GLU A 155 2.19 -1.34 0.62
N GLN A 156 3.31 -1.99 0.29
CA GLN A 156 3.70 -3.26 0.93
C GLN A 156 3.94 -3.08 2.44
N THR A 157 4.59 -1.98 2.83
CA THR A 157 4.79 -1.60 4.24
C THR A 157 3.45 -1.39 4.93
N ARG A 158 2.51 -0.69 4.29
CA ARG A 158 1.14 -0.49 4.80
C ARG A 158 0.45 -1.82 5.10
N ARG A 159 0.48 -2.78 4.16
CA ARG A 159 -0.12 -4.12 4.34
C ARG A 159 0.50 -4.87 5.52
N THR A 160 1.82 -4.74 5.69
CA THR A 160 2.54 -5.31 6.84
C THR A 160 2.12 -4.65 8.16
N LEU A 161 1.97 -3.32 8.17
CA LEU A 161 1.48 -2.58 9.34
C LEU A 161 0.04 -2.95 9.69
N GLU A 162 -0.85 -3.13 8.71
CA GLU A 162 -2.21 -3.63 8.95
C GLU A 162 -2.17 -5.00 9.64
N GLN A 163 -1.34 -5.93 9.16
CA GLN A 163 -1.19 -7.25 9.79
C GLN A 163 -0.68 -7.14 11.23
N ARG A 164 0.28 -6.24 11.48
CA ARG A 164 0.81 -5.96 12.83
C ARG A 164 -0.25 -5.37 13.76
N VAL A 165 -1.08 -4.46 13.27
CA VAL A 165 -2.20 -3.93 14.05
C VAL A 165 -3.21 -5.03 14.36
N MET A 166 -3.49 -5.93 13.41
CA MET A 166 -4.39 -7.05 13.65
C MET A 166 -3.81 -8.04 14.67
N SER A 167 -2.51 -8.34 14.62
CA SER A 167 -1.87 -9.21 15.63
C SER A 167 -1.83 -8.54 17.01
N TRP A 168 -1.62 -7.22 17.07
CA TRP A 168 -1.76 -6.47 18.31
C TRP A 168 -3.19 -6.53 18.88
N ARG A 169 -4.21 -6.30 18.05
CA ARG A 169 -5.62 -6.33 18.48
C ARG A 169 -6.06 -7.71 18.99
N THR A 170 -5.53 -8.78 18.40
CA THR A 170 -5.96 -10.16 18.69
C THR A 170 -5.09 -10.88 19.73
N ALA A 171 -3.78 -10.65 19.72
CA ALA A 171 -2.80 -11.34 20.56
C ALA A 171 -2.00 -10.39 21.49
N GLY A 172 -2.21 -9.08 21.42
CA GLY A 172 -1.50 -8.09 22.24
C GLY A 172 -0.03 -7.88 21.85
N GLU A 173 0.39 -8.39 20.69
CA GLU A 173 1.76 -8.30 20.18
C GLU A 173 2.13 -6.86 19.80
N THR A 174 3.06 -6.26 20.53
CA THR A 174 3.55 -4.91 20.24
C THR A 174 4.83 -4.92 19.41
N LEU A 175 5.18 -3.77 18.84
CA LEU A 175 6.45 -3.58 18.15
C LEU A 175 7.60 -3.71 19.16
N SER A 176 8.46 -4.72 18.96
CA SER A 176 9.42 -5.15 19.97
C SER A 176 10.72 -4.34 19.94
N ARG A 177 11.00 -3.62 18.84
CA ARG A 177 12.23 -2.84 18.65
C ARG A 177 11.92 -1.36 18.44
N HIS A 178 12.82 -0.50 18.89
CA HIS A 178 12.72 0.94 18.67
C HIS A 178 12.65 1.29 17.18
N SER A 179 13.50 0.67 16.36
CA SER A 179 13.52 0.89 14.91
C SER A 179 12.21 0.52 14.21
N GLN A 180 11.44 -0.44 14.73
CA GLN A 180 10.12 -0.78 14.18
C GLN A 180 9.09 0.31 14.46
N ILE A 181 9.19 0.95 15.63
CA ILE A 181 8.33 2.06 16.01
C ILE A 181 8.65 3.28 15.15
N GLU A 182 9.95 3.61 15.01
CA GLU A 182 10.40 4.71 14.15
C GLU A 182 9.97 4.52 12.70
N ALA A 183 10.17 3.32 12.13
CA ALA A 183 9.73 3.00 10.78
C ALA A 183 8.21 3.15 10.60
N ALA A 184 7.41 2.70 11.58
CA ALA A 184 5.95 2.86 11.53
C ALA A 184 5.52 4.33 11.58
N GLN A 185 6.23 5.17 12.34
CA GLN A 185 5.96 6.61 12.41
C GLN A 185 6.38 7.34 11.15
N GLN A 186 7.58 7.06 10.64
CA GLN A 186 8.07 7.62 9.39
C GLN A 186 7.12 7.28 8.24
N TRP A 187 6.63 6.03 8.20
CA TRP A 187 5.64 5.62 7.23
C TRP A 187 4.35 6.44 7.35
N ARG A 188 3.83 6.59 8.58
CA ARG A 188 2.62 7.38 8.85
C ARG A 188 2.79 8.82 8.40
N GLU A 189 3.86 9.50 8.81
CA GLU A 189 4.06 10.92 8.54
C GLU A 189 4.18 11.21 7.04
N ARG A 190 4.76 10.27 6.28
CA ARG A 190 5.15 10.53 4.88
C ARG A 190 4.21 9.94 3.84
N TYR A 191 3.57 8.81 4.15
CA TYR A 191 2.78 8.05 3.17
C TYR A 191 1.29 7.94 3.52
N SER A 192 0.87 8.28 4.74
CA SER A 192 -0.57 8.16 5.12
C SER A 192 -1.48 9.06 4.28
N SER A 193 -1.03 10.25 3.88
CA SER A 193 -1.80 11.16 3.03
C SER A 193 -2.02 10.58 1.63
N ALA A 194 -1.04 9.86 1.08
CA ALA A 194 -1.10 9.29 -0.26
C ALA A 194 -1.76 7.90 -0.30
N LEU A 195 -1.56 7.07 0.73
CA LEU A 195 -1.99 5.67 0.78
C LEU A 195 -3.14 5.40 1.77
N GLY A 196 -3.61 6.44 2.46
CA GLY A 196 -4.58 6.36 3.55
C GLY A 196 -3.94 5.92 4.86
N SER A 197 -4.51 6.37 5.98
CA SER A 197 -4.06 5.91 7.30
C SER A 197 -4.36 4.42 7.53
N VAL A 198 -3.60 3.83 8.46
CA VAL A 198 -3.86 2.49 8.98
C VAL A 198 -4.60 2.64 10.29
N GLU A 199 -5.83 2.16 10.33
CA GLU A 199 -6.68 2.21 11.53
C GLU A 199 -5.99 1.52 12.72
N GLY A 200 -5.88 2.19 13.86
CA GLY A 200 -5.24 1.63 15.07
C GLY A 200 -3.71 1.65 15.09
N LEU A 201 -3.04 2.11 14.04
CA LEU A 201 -1.57 2.21 14.01
C LEU A 201 -1.03 3.13 15.12
N ASP A 202 -1.72 4.24 15.39
CA ASP A 202 -1.31 5.21 16.41
C ASP A 202 -1.34 4.62 17.82
N LEU A 203 -2.37 3.84 18.10
CA LEU A 203 -2.51 3.15 19.38
C LEU A 203 -1.43 2.09 19.54
N LEU A 204 -1.15 1.31 18.48
CA LEU A 204 -0.06 0.34 18.46
C LEU A 204 1.30 1.02 18.74
N ILE A 205 1.59 2.14 18.06
CA ILE A 205 2.83 2.90 18.25
C ILE A 205 2.93 3.40 19.70
N ALA A 206 1.86 3.99 20.24
CA ALA A 206 1.84 4.51 21.61
C ALA A 206 2.06 3.40 22.65
N GLU A 207 1.36 2.27 22.52
CA GLU A 207 1.50 1.16 23.47
C GLU A 207 2.88 0.50 23.39
N SER A 208 3.41 0.31 22.17
CA SER A 208 4.76 -0.25 21.96
C SER A 208 5.84 0.64 22.61
N ARG A 209 5.72 1.97 22.46
CA ARG A 209 6.62 2.94 23.11
C ARG A 209 6.57 2.83 24.63
N ASN A 210 5.38 2.71 25.22
CA ASN A 210 5.22 2.62 26.67
C ASN A 210 5.80 1.32 27.22
N LYS A 211 5.59 0.17 26.56
CA LYS A 211 6.19 -1.12 26.96
C LYS A 211 7.71 -1.07 26.91
N LEU A 212 8.31 -0.53 25.85
CA LEU A 212 9.77 -0.40 25.77
C LEU A 212 10.34 0.53 26.85
N LYS A 213 9.70 1.67 27.12
CA LYS A 213 10.10 2.55 28.22
C LYS A 213 10.08 1.84 29.56
N MET A 214 9.02 1.08 29.87
CA MET A 214 8.94 0.31 31.12
C MET A 214 10.03 -0.75 31.22
N LEU A 215 10.35 -1.46 30.13
CA LEU A 215 11.43 -2.45 30.12
C LEU A 215 12.79 -1.80 30.39
N ILE A 216 13.10 -0.68 29.75
CA ILE A 216 14.37 0.05 29.96
C ILE A 216 14.46 0.55 31.40
N VAL A 217 13.37 1.10 31.96
CA VAL A 217 13.36 1.56 33.35
C VAL A 217 13.57 0.39 34.33
N ALA A 218 12.90 -0.75 34.10
CA ALA A 218 13.04 -1.93 34.94
C ALA A 218 14.48 -2.50 34.90
N THR A 219 15.12 -2.53 33.73
CA THR A 219 16.51 -3.00 33.63
C THR A 219 17.48 -2.05 34.32
N VAL A 220 17.31 -0.74 34.18
CA VAL A 220 18.12 0.26 34.89
C VAL A 220 17.97 0.11 36.40
N ILE A 221 16.75 -0.04 36.90
CA ILE A 221 16.49 -0.26 38.33
C ILE A 221 17.18 -1.55 38.82
N ALA A 222 17.06 -2.65 38.06
CA ALA A 222 17.70 -3.91 38.42
C ALA A 222 19.24 -3.81 38.48
N VAL A 223 19.85 -3.09 37.52
CA VAL A 223 21.30 -2.82 37.51
C VAL A 223 21.70 -1.96 38.71
N CYS A 224 20.95 -0.90 39.03
CA CYS A 224 21.21 -0.06 40.19
C CYS A 224 21.12 -0.86 41.50
N LEU A 225 20.08 -1.67 41.68
CA LEU A 225 19.93 -2.53 42.86
C LEU A 225 21.09 -3.53 42.97
N GLY A 226 21.49 -4.16 41.86
CA GLY A 226 22.66 -5.05 41.81
C GLY A 226 23.95 -4.35 42.23
N LEU A 227 24.20 -3.14 41.74
CA LEU A 227 25.36 -2.33 42.13
C LEU A 227 25.34 -1.95 43.60
N THR A 228 24.18 -1.59 44.16
CA THR A 228 24.08 -1.27 45.61
C THR A 228 24.40 -2.47 46.49
N ILE A 229 23.92 -3.67 46.11
CA ILE A 229 24.21 -4.92 46.82
C ILE A 229 25.71 -5.27 46.69
N PHE A 230 26.29 -5.10 45.51
CA PHE A 230 27.72 -5.36 45.27
C PHE A 230 28.64 -4.44 46.08
N CYS A 231 28.38 -3.12 46.06
CA CYS A 231 29.13 -2.16 46.87
C CYS A 231 28.98 -2.41 48.37
N GLY A 232 27.77 -2.74 48.84
CA GLY A 232 27.52 -3.12 50.23
C GLY A 232 28.30 -4.37 50.64
N GLY A 233 28.35 -5.38 49.78
CA GLY A 233 29.15 -6.60 49.99
C GLY A 233 30.65 -6.33 50.09
N LEU A 234 31.19 -5.48 49.20
CA LEU A 234 32.59 -5.06 49.25
C LEU A 234 32.93 -4.30 50.53
N TYR A 235 32.03 -3.42 50.98
CA TYR A 235 32.21 -2.66 52.22
C TYR A 235 32.26 -3.58 53.46
N ILE A 236 31.35 -4.54 53.56
CA ILE A 236 31.32 -5.52 54.66
C ILE A 236 32.59 -6.40 54.63
N PHE A 237 33.03 -6.82 53.45
CA PHE A 237 34.27 -7.58 53.29
C PHE A 237 35.48 -6.79 53.79
N TRP A 238 35.59 -5.52 53.40
CA TRP A 238 36.68 -4.64 53.81
C TRP A 238 36.71 -4.41 55.34
N LEU A 239 35.54 -4.22 55.96
CA LEU A 239 35.37 -4.14 57.41
C LEU A 239 35.86 -5.42 58.12
N ARG A 240 35.56 -6.59 57.55
CA ARG A 240 35.98 -7.86 58.15
C ARG A 240 37.50 -8.09 58.02
N THR A 241 38.09 -7.71 56.89
CA THR A 241 39.54 -7.84 56.69
C THR A 241 40.34 -6.86 57.55
N SER A 242 39.84 -5.64 57.76
CA SER A 242 40.50 -4.64 58.61
C SER A 242 40.43 -4.99 60.10
N ALA A 243 39.40 -5.69 60.56
CA ALA A 243 39.30 -6.18 61.93
C ALA A 243 40.20 -7.40 62.24
N LEU A 244 40.79 -8.04 61.23
CA LEU A 244 41.68 -9.20 61.37
C LEU A 244 43.18 -8.84 61.27
N LEU A 245 43.49 -7.58 61.00
CA LEU A 245 44.84 -7.00 60.99
C LEU A 245 45.07 -6.19 62.27
#